data_AF-A0A1W4WMB4-F1
#
_entry.id   AF-A0A1W4WMB4-F1
#
_cell.length_a   1.000
_cell.length_b   1.000
_cell.length_c   1.000
_cell.angle_alpha   90.00
_cell.angle_beta   90.00
_cell.angle_gamma   90.00
#
_symmetry.space_group_name_H-M   'P 1'
#
loop_
_entity.id
_entity.type
_entity.pdbx_description
1 polymer ?
#
loop_
_entity_poly.entity_id
_entity_poly.type
_entity_poly.pdbx_seq_one_letter_code
_entity_poly.pdbx_strand_id
1 'polypeptide(L)'
;MSHSGGPITYSGGAGVNTPGGHGLSGSLSHTPGIGGQGSVRGTVGLVNTPNHQASAWAQHDRNFDRHMHRLGPETNSAGLNYQHGSGGNAFVSGSKTPGFPSRGTVGGSAPIHTGRDSSLSVSGQTTFGHGMKPDHQVGLSYEKKF
;
A
#
# COMPACT_ATOMS: atom_id res chain seq x y z
N MET A 1 -40.75 11.19 -12.33
CA MET A 1 -39.56 10.39 -12.67
C MET A 1 -38.45 10.81 -11.72
N SER A 2 -38.11 9.96 -10.75
CA SER A 2 -37.08 10.27 -9.74
C SER A 2 -35.73 9.90 -10.33
N HIS A 3 -34.86 10.88 -10.58
CA HIS A 3 -33.47 10.62 -10.95
C HIS A 3 -32.72 10.18 -9.69
N SER A 4 -32.73 8.87 -9.40
CA SER A 4 -31.92 8.24 -8.35
C SER A 4 -30.47 8.03 -8.81
N GLY A 5 -29.85 9.06 -9.37
CA GLY A 5 -28.45 9.02 -9.79
C GLY A 5 -27.63 9.91 -8.89
N GLY A 6 -27.03 9.33 -7.83
CA GLY A 6 -25.97 10.02 -7.11
C GLY A 6 -24.83 10.42 -8.06
N PRO A 7 -23.99 11.40 -7.68
CA PRO A 7 -22.92 11.85 -8.55
C PRO A 7 -21.96 10.70 -8.88
N ILE A 8 -21.58 10.59 -10.15
CA ILE A 8 -20.71 9.53 -10.67
C ILE A 8 -19.25 9.90 -10.41
N THR A 9 -18.47 8.97 -9.87
CA THR A 9 -17.02 9.12 -9.73
C THR A 9 -16.32 8.70 -11.02
N TYR A 10 -15.46 9.58 -11.55
CA TYR A 10 -14.52 9.28 -12.62
C TYR A 10 -13.15 8.96 -12.01
N SER A 11 -12.50 7.90 -12.49
CA SER A 11 -11.15 7.55 -12.04
C SER A 11 -10.29 7.10 -13.20
N GLY A 12 -9.02 7.46 -13.16
CA GLY A 12 -8.02 7.02 -14.13
C GLY A 12 -6.65 6.93 -13.49
N GLY A 13 -5.76 6.20 -14.12
CA GLY A 13 -4.38 6.10 -13.70
C GLY A 13 -3.50 5.54 -14.81
N ALA A 14 -2.22 5.82 -14.70
CA ALA A 14 -1.19 5.32 -15.60
C ALA A 14 0.00 4.87 -14.77
N GLY A 15 0.72 3.87 -15.27
CA GLY A 15 1.96 3.43 -14.64
C GLY A 15 2.88 2.76 -15.64
N VAL A 16 4.17 2.85 -15.35
CA VAL A 16 5.24 2.18 -16.09
C VAL A 16 6.08 1.39 -15.11
N ASN A 17 6.36 0.14 -15.43
CA ASN A 17 7.19 -0.76 -14.61
C ASN A 17 8.26 -1.39 -15.49
N THR A 18 9.43 -1.65 -14.92
CA THR A 18 10.50 -2.40 -15.57
C THR A 18 10.61 -3.81 -14.98
N PRO A 19 11.16 -4.79 -15.72
CA PRO A 19 11.42 -6.12 -15.18
C PRO A 19 12.31 -6.13 -13.93
N GLY A 20 13.14 -5.08 -13.76
CA GLY A 20 13.99 -4.87 -12.58
C GLY A 20 13.24 -4.45 -11.31
N GLY A 21 11.91 -4.30 -11.36
CA GLY A 21 11.10 -3.89 -10.21
C GLY A 21 11.06 -2.38 -9.99
N HIS A 22 11.57 -1.57 -10.92
CA HIS A 22 11.38 -0.12 -10.90
C HIS A 22 10.03 0.24 -11.49
N GLY A 23 9.42 1.31 -11.00
CA GLY A 23 8.19 1.80 -11.60
C GLY A 23 7.78 3.18 -11.13
N LEU A 24 6.91 3.80 -11.90
CA LEU A 24 6.23 5.04 -11.53
C LEU A 24 4.77 4.88 -11.91
N SER A 25 3.87 5.18 -10.99
CA SER A 25 2.44 5.20 -11.24
C SER A 25 1.80 6.46 -10.68
N GLY A 26 0.70 6.87 -11.29
CA GLY A 26 -0.14 7.94 -10.81
C GLY A 26 -1.61 7.61 -11.04
N SER A 27 -2.47 8.08 -10.16
CA SER A 27 -3.91 7.94 -10.27
C SER A 27 -4.62 9.21 -9.82
N LEU A 28 -5.82 9.42 -10.35
CA LEU A 28 -6.71 10.49 -9.99
C LEU A 28 -8.15 9.98 -10.01
N SER A 29 -8.90 10.26 -8.96
CA SER A 29 -10.34 10.10 -8.90
C SER A 29 -11.01 11.44 -8.62
N HIS A 30 -12.17 11.66 -9.23
CA HIS A 30 -12.96 12.87 -9.07
C HIS A 30 -14.45 12.55 -9.15
N THR A 31 -15.22 13.09 -8.21
CA THR A 31 -16.67 13.07 -8.23
C THR A 31 -17.17 14.51 -8.31
N PRO A 32 -17.87 14.90 -9.39
CA PRO A 32 -18.35 16.27 -9.56
C PRO A 32 -19.19 16.74 -8.38
N GLY A 33 -18.92 17.95 -7.90
CA GLY A 33 -19.62 18.54 -6.75
C GLY A 33 -19.19 18.03 -5.37
N ILE A 34 -18.37 16.97 -5.29
CA ILE A 34 -17.85 16.41 -4.03
C ILE A 34 -16.35 16.69 -3.89
N GLY A 35 -15.56 16.35 -4.93
CA GLY A 35 -14.10 16.50 -4.91
C GLY A 35 -13.39 15.24 -5.39
N GLY A 36 -12.13 15.07 -5.02
CA GLY A 36 -11.31 13.99 -5.57
C GLY A 36 -10.06 13.68 -4.78
N GLN A 37 -9.33 12.66 -5.24
CA GLN A 37 -8.05 12.25 -4.67
C GLN A 37 -7.07 11.89 -5.79
N GLY A 38 -5.84 12.38 -5.68
CA GLY A 38 -4.74 12.02 -6.55
C GLY A 38 -3.61 11.34 -5.77
N SER A 39 -2.92 10.42 -6.43
CA SER A 39 -1.75 9.72 -5.89
C SER A 39 -0.66 9.62 -6.94
N VAL A 40 0.60 9.73 -6.53
CA VAL A 40 1.77 9.38 -7.34
C VAL A 40 2.68 8.50 -6.50
N ARG A 41 3.11 7.37 -7.07
CA ARG A 41 4.01 6.41 -6.41
C ARG A 41 5.18 6.05 -7.30
N GLY A 42 6.39 6.21 -6.76
CA GLY A 42 7.61 5.65 -7.32
C GLY A 42 8.02 4.37 -6.60
N THR A 43 8.55 3.41 -7.33
CA THR A 43 9.13 2.17 -6.80
C THR A 43 10.50 1.95 -7.42
N VAL A 44 11.45 1.50 -6.63
CA VAL A 44 12.81 1.17 -7.04
C VAL A 44 13.10 -0.25 -6.61
N GLY A 45 13.40 -1.13 -7.57
CA GLY A 45 13.94 -2.45 -7.27
C GLY A 45 15.36 -2.32 -6.73
N LEU A 46 15.62 -2.91 -5.56
CA LEU A 46 16.94 -2.93 -4.92
C LEU A 46 17.64 -4.27 -5.16
N VAL A 47 16.88 -5.36 -5.06
CA VAL A 47 17.35 -6.73 -5.33
C VAL A 47 16.25 -7.40 -6.15
N ASN A 48 16.62 -8.05 -7.25
CA ASN A 48 15.68 -8.77 -8.09
C ASN A 48 16.31 -10.07 -8.61
N THR A 49 16.31 -11.07 -7.74
CA THR A 49 16.79 -12.43 -8.03
C THR A 49 15.64 -13.41 -7.83
N PRO A 50 15.74 -14.65 -8.35
CA PRO A 50 14.69 -15.66 -8.16
C PRO A 50 14.35 -15.94 -6.69
N ASN A 51 15.34 -15.84 -5.80
CA ASN A 51 15.17 -16.15 -4.37
C ASN A 51 15.00 -14.90 -3.49
N HIS A 52 15.42 -13.72 -3.94
CA HIS A 52 15.34 -12.50 -3.16
C HIS A 52 14.84 -11.36 -4.03
N GLN A 53 13.74 -10.75 -3.59
CA GLN A 53 13.19 -9.52 -4.16
C GLN A 53 13.11 -8.48 -3.05
N ALA A 54 13.70 -7.32 -3.29
CA ALA A 54 13.62 -6.18 -2.38
C ALA A 54 13.31 -4.92 -3.18
N SER A 55 12.39 -4.09 -2.69
CA SER A 55 12.02 -2.83 -3.32
C SER A 55 11.83 -1.73 -2.29
N ALA A 56 12.19 -0.51 -2.67
CA ALA A 56 11.82 0.71 -1.97
C ALA A 56 10.72 1.42 -2.74
N TRP A 57 9.85 2.14 -2.03
CA TRP A 57 8.84 2.96 -2.67
C TRP A 57 8.61 4.25 -1.89
N ALA A 58 8.12 5.26 -2.60
CA ALA A 58 7.64 6.51 -2.04
C ALA A 58 6.34 6.89 -2.74
N GLN A 59 5.37 7.40 -1.98
CA GLN A 59 4.06 7.78 -2.48
C GLN A 59 3.64 9.13 -1.89
N HIS A 60 3.00 9.94 -2.74
CA HIS A 60 2.43 11.23 -2.39
C HIS A 60 0.94 11.23 -2.72
N ASP A 61 0.10 11.48 -1.73
CA ASP A 61 -1.34 11.52 -1.84
C ASP A 61 -1.89 12.92 -1.54
N ARG A 62 -2.88 13.34 -2.33
CA ARG A 62 -3.51 14.66 -2.23
C ARG A 62 -5.01 14.56 -2.42
N ASN A 63 -5.74 15.29 -1.58
CA ASN A 63 -7.18 15.47 -1.73
C ASN A 63 -7.50 16.80 -2.42
N PHE A 64 -8.63 16.81 -3.12
CA PHE A 64 -9.14 17.96 -3.83
C PHE A 64 -10.58 18.26 -3.41
N ASP A 65 -10.92 19.55 -3.36
CA ASP A 65 -12.28 20.00 -3.08
C ASP A 65 -13.18 19.82 -4.32
N ARG A 66 -14.45 20.20 -4.18
CA ARG A 66 -15.45 20.11 -5.27
C ARG A 66 -15.08 20.89 -6.54
N HIS A 67 -14.16 21.85 -6.48
CA HIS A 67 -13.67 22.64 -7.61
C HIS A 67 -12.28 22.21 -8.08
N MET A 68 -11.79 21.06 -7.60
CA MET A 68 -10.44 20.54 -7.87
C MET A 68 -9.30 21.43 -7.33
N HIS A 69 -9.59 22.28 -6.36
CA HIS A 69 -8.56 22.96 -5.60
C HIS A 69 -7.98 22.05 -4.53
N ARG A 70 -6.75 22.34 -4.11
CA ARG A 70 -6.07 21.57 -3.05
C ARG A 70 -6.90 21.61 -1.77
N LEU A 71 -7.20 20.45 -1.21
CA LEU A 71 -7.99 20.33 0.02
C LEU A 71 -7.14 19.71 1.13
N GLY A 72 -6.84 20.51 2.14
CA GLY A 72 -6.17 20.06 3.34
C GLY A 72 -4.71 19.61 3.14
N PRO A 73 -4.12 19.00 4.18
CA PRO A 73 -2.74 18.56 4.16
C PRO A 73 -2.55 17.30 3.30
N GLU A 74 -1.40 17.23 2.62
CA GLU A 74 -1.01 16.08 1.79
C GLU A 74 -0.37 14.98 2.63
N THR A 75 -0.48 13.73 2.18
CA THR A 75 0.15 12.60 2.85
C THR A 75 1.34 12.12 2.04
N ASN A 76 2.51 12.08 2.69
CA ASN A 76 3.70 11.46 2.12
C ASN A 76 3.93 10.14 2.81
N SER A 77 4.27 9.12 2.05
CA SER A 77 4.59 7.81 2.57
C SER A 77 5.78 7.20 1.84
N ALA A 78 6.50 6.33 2.53
CA ALA A 78 7.60 5.58 1.96
C ALA A 78 7.71 4.24 2.66
N GLY A 79 8.35 3.28 2.01
CA GLY A 79 8.58 1.98 2.61
C GLY A 79 9.55 1.11 1.84
N LEU A 80 9.87 -0.01 2.48
CA LEU A 80 10.69 -1.08 1.96
C LEU A 80 9.90 -2.37 2.06
N ASN A 81 9.98 -3.18 1.00
CA ASN A 81 9.42 -4.52 0.96
C ASN A 81 10.54 -5.50 0.65
N TYR A 82 10.50 -6.66 1.29
CA TYR A 82 11.35 -7.81 1.01
C TYR A 82 10.48 -9.05 0.86
N GLN A 83 10.82 -9.87 -0.14
CA GLN A 83 10.20 -11.16 -0.37
C GLN A 83 11.27 -12.19 -0.72
N HIS A 84 11.18 -13.35 -0.07
CA HIS A 84 12.00 -14.52 -0.32
C HIS A 84 11.25 -15.49 -1.23
N GLY A 85 11.97 -16.18 -2.12
CA GLY A 85 11.40 -17.14 -3.08
C GLY A 85 10.70 -18.33 -2.44
N SER A 86 11.02 -18.63 -1.17
CA SER A 86 10.29 -19.64 -0.39
C SER A 86 8.95 -19.17 0.17
N GLY A 87 8.55 -17.92 -0.05
CA GLY A 87 7.27 -17.36 0.40
C GLY A 87 7.31 -16.47 1.64
N GLY A 88 8.47 -16.36 2.31
CA GLY A 88 8.65 -15.41 3.42
C GLY A 88 8.67 -13.96 2.93
N ASN A 89 8.15 -13.02 3.70
CA ASN A 89 8.22 -11.59 3.39
C ASN A 89 8.41 -10.75 4.65
N ALA A 90 8.89 -9.52 4.44
CA ALA A 90 8.97 -8.50 5.46
C ALA A 90 8.73 -7.13 4.82
N PHE A 91 8.16 -6.20 5.57
CA PHE A 91 7.97 -4.84 5.12
C PHE A 91 8.09 -3.85 6.28
N VAL A 92 8.49 -2.63 5.91
CA VAL A 92 8.45 -1.46 6.78
C VAL A 92 7.94 -0.29 5.96
N SER A 93 7.06 0.51 6.53
CA SER A 93 6.58 1.74 5.92
C SER A 93 6.34 2.81 6.95
N GLY A 94 6.34 4.06 6.48
CA GLY A 94 6.00 5.23 7.26
C GLY A 94 5.18 6.18 6.44
N SER A 95 4.29 6.92 7.09
CA SER A 95 3.52 7.99 6.48
C SER A 95 3.37 9.18 7.40
N LYS A 96 3.25 10.36 6.79
CA LYS A 96 3.07 11.62 7.49
C LYS A 96 2.13 12.54 6.73
N THR A 97 1.09 12.96 7.43
CA THR A 97 0.20 14.05 7.04
C THR A 97 0.43 15.22 8.02
N PRO A 98 0.74 16.45 7.56
CA PRO A 98 0.80 17.62 8.42
C PRO A 98 -0.48 17.77 9.26
N GLY A 99 -0.34 18.13 10.54
CA GLY A 99 -1.47 18.21 11.48
C GLY A 99 -1.91 16.88 12.12
N PHE A 100 -1.43 15.73 11.64
CA PHE A 100 -1.74 14.40 12.21
C PHE A 100 -0.49 13.69 12.73
N PRO A 101 -0.59 12.77 13.71
CA PRO A 101 0.56 11.97 14.12
C PRO A 101 1.20 11.20 12.95
N SER A 102 2.54 11.13 12.93
CA SER A 102 3.24 10.23 12.01
C SER A 102 2.83 8.79 12.29
N ARG A 103 2.66 7.98 11.24
CA ARG A 103 2.35 6.55 11.35
C ARG A 103 3.48 5.74 10.74
N GLY A 104 3.76 4.59 11.33
CA GLY A 104 4.68 3.59 10.78
C GLY A 104 4.06 2.21 10.91
N THR A 105 4.40 1.33 9.99
CA THR A 105 4.00 -0.07 10.04
C THR A 105 5.22 -0.93 9.75
N VAL A 106 5.42 -1.96 10.57
CA VAL A 106 6.40 -3.02 10.32
C VAL A 106 5.68 -4.35 10.36
N GLY A 107 6.10 -5.29 9.52
CA GLY A 107 5.50 -6.61 9.53
C GLY A 107 6.23 -7.58 8.64
N GLY A 108 5.68 -8.79 8.56
CA GLY A 108 6.16 -9.84 7.71
C GLY A 108 5.39 -11.13 7.92
N SER A 109 5.74 -12.12 7.12
CA SER A 109 5.23 -13.47 7.26
C SER A 109 6.28 -14.50 6.90
N ALA A 110 6.14 -15.69 7.48
CA ALA A 110 6.98 -16.83 7.16
C ALA A 110 6.12 -18.08 6.98
N PRO A 111 6.37 -18.90 5.95
CA PRO A 111 5.78 -20.23 5.86
C PRO A 111 6.39 -21.13 6.94
N ILE A 112 5.55 -21.91 7.61
CA ILE A 112 5.93 -22.90 8.63
C ILE A 112 6.01 -24.29 8.00
N HIS A 113 5.06 -24.62 7.13
CA HIS A 113 5.01 -25.87 6.40
C HIS A 113 4.46 -25.64 4.99
N THR A 114 5.16 -26.15 4.00
CA THR A 114 4.73 -26.15 2.60
C THR A 114 4.83 -27.58 2.08
N GLY A 115 3.69 -28.27 2.03
CA GLY A 115 3.52 -29.51 1.28
C GLY A 115 3.02 -29.23 -0.13
N ARG A 116 2.92 -30.26 -0.98
CA ARG A 116 2.41 -30.12 -2.36
C ARG A 116 0.97 -29.57 -2.38
N ASP A 117 0.15 -29.93 -1.39
CA ASP A 117 -1.29 -29.64 -1.35
C ASP A 117 -1.72 -28.79 -0.15
N SER A 118 -0.78 -28.36 0.70
CA SER A 118 -1.08 -27.53 1.87
C SER A 118 0.02 -26.52 2.20
N SER A 119 -0.39 -25.34 2.63
CA SER A 119 0.51 -24.30 3.13
C SER A 119 0.02 -23.79 4.49
N LEU A 120 0.95 -23.62 5.42
CA LEU A 120 0.74 -22.95 6.71
C LEU A 120 1.71 -21.79 6.80
N SER A 121 1.22 -20.61 7.14
CA SER A 121 2.04 -19.41 7.36
C SER A 121 1.64 -18.68 8.63
N VAL A 122 2.65 -18.06 9.26
CA VAL A 122 2.46 -17.09 10.34
C VAL A 122 2.75 -15.71 9.80
N SER A 123 1.93 -14.74 10.19
CA SER A 123 2.13 -13.33 9.88
C SER A 123 2.04 -12.50 11.15
N GLY A 124 2.76 -11.39 11.13
CA GLY A 124 2.71 -10.39 12.18
C GLY A 124 2.87 -9.01 11.58
N GLN A 125 2.11 -8.05 12.08
CA GLN A 125 2.33 -6.65 11.79
C GLN A 125 2.08 -5.79 13.03
N THR A 126 2.77 -4.67 13.09
CA THR A 126 2.60 -3.66 14.12
C THR A 126 2.50 -2.30 13.45
N THR A 127 1.42 -1.58 13.75
CA THR A 127 1.27 -0.18 13.40
C THR A 127 1.57 0.67 14.64
N PHE A 128 2.39 1.69 14.49
CA PHE A 128 2.80 2.58 15.56
C PHE A 128 2.76 4.04 15.08
N GLY A 129 2.82 4.97 16.02
CA GLY A 129 2.95 6.37 15.70
C GLY A 129 3.05 7.24 16.94
N HIS A 130 3.47 8.49 16.75
CA HIS A 130 3.74 9.39 17.87
C HIS A 130 2.45 9.64 18.68
N GLY A 131 2.49 9.37 19.99
CA GLY A 131 1.33 9.54 20.86
C GLY A 131 0.21 8.50 20.65
N MET A 132 0.43 7.46 19.86
CA MET A 132 -0.52 6.36 19.67
C MET A 132 -0.05 5.12 20.40
N LYS A 133 -0.98 4.36 20.98
CA LYS A 133 -0.70 3.00 21.43
C LYS A 133 -0.41 2.13 20.19
N PRO A 134 0.69 1.35 20.17
CA PRO A 134 0.92 0.40 19.07
C PRO A 134 -0.25 -0.58 18.93
N ASP A 135 -0.62 -0.85 17.69
CA ASP A 135 -1.62 -1.85 17.32
C ASP A 135 -0.90 -3.05 16.70
N HIS A 136 -1.05 -4.22 17.33
CA HIS A 136 -0.38 -5.45 16.95
C HIS A 136 -1.41 -6.43 16.38
N GLN A 137 -1.09 -7.01 15.23
CA GLN A 137 -1.91 -8.05 14.61
C GLN A 137 -1.02 -9.24 14.31
N VAL A 138 -1.44 -10.42 14.75
CA VAL A 138 -0.79 -11.69 14.48
C VAL A 138 -1.80 -12.60 13.81
N GLY A 139 -1.41 -13.23 12.72
CA GLY A 139 -2.26 -14.10 11.92
C GLY A 139 -1.63 -15.47 11.71
N LEU A 140 -2.49 -16.47 11.62
CA LEU A 140 -2.16 -17.80 11.11
C LEU A 140 -3.06 -18.04 9.90
N SER A 141 -2.46 -18.40 8.76
CA SER A 141 -3.20 -18.73 7.55
C SER A 141 -2.84 -20.14 7.10
N TYR A 142 -3.87 -20.94 6.84
CA TYR A 142 -3.76 -22.30 6.32
C TYR A 142 -4.54 -22.41 5.01
N GLU A 143 -3.90 -22.90 3.97
CA GLU A 143 -4.52 -23.20 2.68
C GLU A 143 -4.33 -24.68 2.36
N LYS A 144 -5.39 -25.34 1.86
CA LYS A 144 -5.33 -26.70 1.33
C LYS A 144 -6.00 -26.71 -0.05
N LYS A 145 -5.31 -27.27 -1.05
CA LYS A 145 -5.86 -27.46 -2.39
C LYS A 145 -6.36 -28.91 -2.53
N PHE A 146 -7.49 -29.08 -3.20
CA PHE A 146 -8.15 -30.37 -3.46
C PHE A 146 -8.06 -30.71 -4.95
#